data_AF-A0A817C043-F1
#
_entry.id   AF-A0A817C043-F1
#
_cell.length_a   1.000
_cell.length_b   1.000
_cell.length_c   1.000
_cell.angle_alpha   90.00
_cell.angle_beta   90.00
_cell.angle_gamma   90.00
#
_symmetry.space_group_name_H-M   'P 1'
#
loop_
_entity.id
_entity.type
_entity.pdbx_description
1 polymer ?
#
loop_
_entity_poly.entity_id
_entity_poly.type
_entity_poly.pdbx_seq_one_letter_code
_entity_poly.pdbx_strand_id
1 'polypeptide(L)'
;MSGLKATCNMLCMDVLMELFKYFYVDELFYLFNDIVHQFPLLLKKGNVQLHVRHIDAYFRKRVLPNIEINNVISIRIANMYRMAPVNLSQFNQVRLLMLQNVTTLNWPSHFPNNLKYLVIYARSKDREAVFKQALSLDNIKTLEFNSSFLHFHDCHDILDKPSTIKHLIFNSKRCFIDYQFLLNNMPHLQSLRSINTYYPHRFNTNLGIFTDLHTIDLNCKHTDINEMISFLTNIASNSLRRCRLINIKSSLSTCIAYVLIS
;
A
#
# COMPACT_ATOMS: atom_id res chain seq x y z
N MET A 1 -39.60 28.78 -16.24
CA MET A 1 -38.22 28.47 -16.73
C MET A 1 -37.14 28.59 -15.67
N SER A 2 -37.22 29.49 -14.68
CA SER A 2 -36.22 29.64 -13.60
C SER A 2 -36.17 28.44 -12.63
N GLY A 3 -37.33 27.86 -12.26
CA GLY A 3 -37.40 26.71 -11.35
C GLY A 3 -36.78 25.43 -11.92
N LEU A 4 -37.09 25.08 -13.17
CA LEU A 4 -36.51 23.91 -13.83
C LEU A 4 -34.98 24.01 -13.94
N LYS A 5 -34.46 25.19 -14.26
CA LYS A 5 -33.01 25.45 -14.32
C LYS A 5 -32.34 25.31 -12.95
N ALA A 6 -32.97 25.77 -11.87
CA ALA A 6 -32.47 25.60 -10.52
C ALA A 6 -32.46 24.13 -10.08
N THR A 7 -33.53 23.38 -10.37
CA THR A 7 -33.64 21.95 -10.07
C THR A 7 -32.62 21.12 -10.87
N CYS A 8 -32.43 21.42 -12.16
CA CYS A 8 -31.39 20.79 -12.98
C CYS A 8 -29.98 21.06 -12.42
N ASN A 9 -29.69 22.29 -11.99
CA ASN A 9 -28.40 22.63 -11.39
C ASN A 9 -28.18 21.89 -10.06
N MET A 10 -29.19 21.75 -9.20
CA MET A 10 -29.11 20.97 -7.95
C MET A 10 -28.90 19.48 -8.21
N LEU A 11 -29.66 18.87 -9.13
CA LEU A 11 -29.46 17.47 -9.51
C LEU A 11 -28.07 17.21 -10.09
N CYS A 12 -27.55 18.11 -10.92
CA CYS A 12 -26.18 18.03 -11.42
C CYS A 12 -25.16 18.12 -10.27
N MET A 13 -25.44 18.89 -9.22
CA MET A 13 -24.59 18.97 -8.04
C MET A 13 -24.56 17.70 -7.23
N ASP A 14 -25.72 17.12 -6.93
CA ASP A 14 -25.79 15.90 -6.13
C ASP A 14 -25.11 14.72 -6.86
N VAL A 15 -25.34 14.62 -8.18
CA VAL A 15 -24.66 13.63 -9.03
C VAL A 15 -23.16 13.85 -9.03
N LEU A 16 -22.70 15.08 -9.21
CA LEU A 16 -21.27 15.42 -9.21
C LEU A 16 -20.60 15.11 -7.86
N MET A 17 -21.27 15.38 -6.75
CA MET A 17 -20.80 15.07 -5.40
C MET A 17 -20.69 13.56 -5.18
N GLU A 18 -21.63 12.78 -5.74
CA GLU A 18 -21.57 11.32 -5.72
C GLU A 18 -20.40 10.78 -6.56
N LEU A 19 -20.10 11.40 -7.71
CA LEU A 19 -18.98 11.00 -8.56
C LEU A 19 -17.63 11.07 -7.83
N PHE A 20 -17.41 12.02 -6.92
CA PHE A 20 -16.15 12.11 -6.16
C PHE A 20 -15.88 10.92 -5.22
N LYS A 21 -16.90 10.12 -4.90
CA LYS A 21 -16.70 8.86 -4.15
C LYS A 21 -16.03 7.78 -5.00
N TYR A 22 -16.14 7.89 -6.32
CA TYR A 22 -15.72 6.84 -7.26
C TYR A 22 -14.57 7.28 -8.16
N PHE A 23 -14.43 8.59 -8.42
CA PHE A 23 -13.49 9.16 -9.38
C PHE A 23 -12.48 10.09 -8.72
N TYR A 24 -11.35 10.27 -9.40
CA TYR A 24 -10.32 11.19 -8.94
C TYR A 24 -10.67 12.64 -9.30
N VAL A 25 -10.30 13.57 -8.42
CA VAL A 25 -10.65 14.99 -8.58
C VAL A 25 -10.07 15.59 -9.86
N ASP A 26 -8.86 15.21 -10.25
CA ASP A 26 -8.22 15.69 -11.46
C ASP A 26 -8.90 15.19 -12.73
N GLU A 27 -9.47 13.98 -12.73
CA GLU A 27 -10.25 13.44 -13.85
C GLU A 27 -11.58 14.20 -13.99
N LEU A 28 -12.30 14.37 -12.88
CA LEU A 28 -13.55 15.12 -12.87
C LEU A 28 -13.32 16.58 -13.26
N PHE A 29 -12.23 17.19 -12.79
CA PHE A 29 -11.86 18.55 -13.18
C PHE A 29 -11.54 18.64 -14.67
N TYR A 30 -10.78 17.70 -15.21
CA TYR A 30 -10.49 17.67 -16.64
C TYR A 30 -11.76 17.53 -17.50
N LEU A 31 -12.71 16.69 -17.09
CA LEU A 31 -13.92 16.41 -17.86
C LEU A 31 -14.99 17.51 -17.74
N PHE A 32 -15.16 18.09 -16.56
CA PHE A 32 -16.32 18.95 -16.26
C PHE A 32 -16.01 20.44 -16.14
N ASN A 33 -14.75 20.85 -15.98
CA ASN A 33 -14.43 22.26 -15.73
C ASN A 33 -14.93 23.21 -16.84
N ASP A 34 -14.95 22.74 -18.09
CA ASP A 34 -15.36 23.57 -19.22
C ASP A 34 -16.88 23.52 -19.49
N ILE A 35 -17.58 22.54 -18.89
CA ILE A 35 -19.02 22.32 -19.05
C ILE A 35 -19.81 22.93 -17.89
N VAL A 36 -19.25 22.85 -16.67
CA VAL A 36 -19.87 23.32 -15.44
C VAL A 36 -19.05 24.48 -14.89
N HIS A 37 -19.36 25.71 -15.33
CA HIS A 37 -18.59 26.91 -14.96
C HIS A 37 -18.48 27.18 -13.45
N GLN A 38 -19.41 26.65 -12.64
CA GLN A 38 -19.35 26.78 -11.18
C GLN A 38 -18.49 25.69 -10.50
N PHE A 39 -18.06 24.67 -11.24
CA PHE A 39 -17.38 23.48 -10.70
C PHE A 39 -16.17 23.81 -9.80
N PRO A 40 -15.29 24.79 -10.15
CA PRO A 40 -14.22 25.20 -9.25
C PRO A 40 -14.70 25.76 -7.91
N LEU A 41 -15.76 26.56 -7.90
CA LEU A 41 -16.35 27.13 -6.69
C LEU A 41 -16.94 26.01 -5.81
N LEU A 42 -17.55 25.02 -6.45
CA LEU A 42 -18.22 23.90 -5.80
C LEU A 42 -17.23 22.95 -5.16
N LEU A 43 -16.12 22.66 -5.84
CA LEU A 43 -15.00 21.90 -5.28
C LEU A 43 -14.39 22.58 -4.05
N LYS A 44 -14.26 23.91 -4.10
CA LYS A 44 -13.71 24.69 -2.99
C LYS A 44 -14.64 24.71 -1.77
N LYS A 45 -15.95 24.68 -1.98
CA LYS A 45 -16.96 24.68 -0.90
C LYS A 45 -17.35 23.28 -0.44
N GLY A 46 -17.13 22.28 -1.29
CA GLY A 46 -17.47 20.90 -1.03
C GLY A 46 -16.54 20.33 0.02
N ASN A 47 -17.07 20.12 1.22
CA ASN A 47 -16.40 19.35 2.26
C ASN A 47 -16.42 17.83 1.93
N VAL A 48 -16.04 17.49 0.71
CA VAL A 48 -16.05 16.12 0.16
C VAL A 48 -14.67 15.55 0.28
N GLN A 49 -14.57 14.29 0.68
CA GLN A 49 -13.30 13.59 0.66
C GLN A 49 -12.81 13.42 -0.78
N LEU A 50 -11.61 13.92 -1.07
CA LEU A 50 -11.03 13.94 -2.40
C LEU A 50 -9.94 12.88 -2.54
N HIS A 51 -9.97 12.24 -3.71
CA HIS A 51 -8.94 11.33 -4.17
C HIS A 51 -8.18 12.00 -5.32
N VAL A 52 -6.86 12.07 -5.25
CA VAL A 52 -6.00 12.67 -6.29
C VAL A 52 -5.23 11.57 -7.02
N ARG A 53 -5.15 11.61 -8.35
CA ARG A 53 -4.40 10.62 -9.17
C ARG A 53 -3.08 11.14 -9.73
N HIS A 54 -2.94 12.46 -9.84
CA HIS A 54 -1.78 13.11 -10.43
C HIS A 54 -1.43 14.39 -9.66
N ILE A 55 -0.14 14.59 -9.38
CA ILE A 55 0.39 15.86 -8.80
C ILE A 55 1.43 16.43 -9.76
N ASP A 56 1.00 16.61 -11.00
CA ASP A 56 1.79 17.16 -12.09
C ASP A 56 1.52 18.67 -12.26
N ALA A 57 2.03 19.24 -13.35
CA ALA A 57 1.84 20.66 -13.65
C ALA A 57 0.36 21.03 -13.88
N TYR A 58 -0.44 20.13 -14.46
CA TYR A 58 -1.87 20.35 -14.67
C TYR A 58 -2.59 20.43 -13.33
N PHE A 59 -2.39 19.45 -12.45
CA PHE A 59 -3.00 19.45 -11.13
C PHE A 59 -2.63 20.72 -10.35
N ARG A 60 -1.35 21.06 -10.28
CA ARG A 60 -0.87 22.23 -9.52
C ARG A 60 -1.44 23.55 -10.07
N LYS A 61 -1.57 23.68 -11.38
CA LYS A 61 -2.01 24.94 -12.02
C LYS A 61 -3.54 25.06 -12.10
N ARG A 62 -4.26 23.96 -12.27
CA ARG A 62 -5.70 23.97 -12.60
C ARG A 62 -6.58 23.43 -11.48
N VAL A 63 -6.13 22.44 -10.73
CA VAL A 63 -6.98 21.75 -9.73
C VAL A 63 -6.69 22.24 -8.32
N LEU A 64 -5.41 22.25 -7.93
CA LEU A 64 -4.96 22.61 -6.58
C LEU A 64 -5.49 23.96 -6.07
N PRO A 65 -5.58 25.03 -6.88
CA PRO A 65 -6.13 26.32 -6.43
C PRO A 65 -7.63 26.29 -6.10
N ASN A 66 -8.34 25.23 -6.54
CA ASN A 66 -9.78 25.11 -6.50
C ASN A 66 -10.28 24.04 -5.53
N ILE A 67 -9.38 23.43 -4.74
CA ILE A 67 -9.74 22.42 -3.74
C ILE A 67 -9.23 22.82 -2.36
N GLU A 68 -9.87 22.32 -1.31
CA GLU A 68 -9.32 22.39 0.03
C GLU A 68 -8.37 21.20 0.24
N ILE A 69 -7.07 21.48 0.45
CA ILE A 69 -6.03 20.44 0.59
C ILE A 69 -6.32 19.48 1.76
N ASN A 70 -6.97 19.97 2.82
CA ASN A 70 -7.39 19.16 3.96
C ASN A 70 -8.46 18.12 3.60
N ASN A 71 -9.15 18.27 2.47
CA ASN A 71 -10.16 17.31 2.05
C ASN A 71 -9.54 16.15 1.27
N VAL A 72 -8.26 16.24 0.88
CA VAL A 72 -7.55 15.15 0.17
C VAL A 72 -7.20 14.03 1.15
N ILE A 73 -7.86 12.88 0.99
CA ILE A 73 -7.68 11.72 1.87
C ILE A 73 -6.76 10.64 1.28
N SER A 74 -6.60 10.64 -0.04
CA SER A 74 -5.69 9.73 -0.72
C SER A 74 -5.06 10.34 -1.95
N ILE A 75 -3.81 9.96 -2.21
CA ILE A 75 -3.08 10.30 -3.43
C ILE A 75 -2.62 9.00 -4.08
N ARG A 76 -2.86 8.89 -5.39
CA ARG A 76 -2.20 7.94 -6.28
C ARG A 76 -1.30 8.72 -7.21
N ILE A 77 -0.14 8.19 -7.56
CA ILE A 77 0.74 8.75 -8.61
C ILE A 77 1.13 7.60 -9.52
N ALA A 78 0.44 7.49 -10.66
CA ALA A 78 0.52 6.31 -11.54
C ALA A 78 1.84 6.15 -12.31
N ASN A 79 2.64 7.21 -12.45
CA ASN A 79 3.91 7.13 -13.17
C ASN A 79 4.96 8.11 -12.62
N MET A 80 5.75 7.64 -11.67
CA MET A 80 6.83 8.44 -11.10
C MET A 80 8.13 8.38 -11.89
N TYR A 81 8.30 7.46 -12.84
CA TYR A 81 9.61 7.12 -13.43
C TYR A 81 10.38 8.33 -14.01
N ARG A 82 9.66 9.33 -14.54
CA ARG A 82 10.24 10.55 -15.13
C ARG A 82 9.98 11.81 -14.29
N MET A 83 9.49 11.64 -13.07
CA MET A 83 9.16 12.75 -12.19
C MET A 83 10.34 13.04 -11.27
N ALA A 84 10.60 14.33 -11.04
CA ALA A 84 11.43 14.75 -9.92
C ALA A 84 10.73 14.38 -8.59
N PRO A 85 11.49 14.21 -7.49
CA PRO A 85 10.94 14.04 -6.15
C PRO A 85 9.84 15.06 -5.84
N VAL A 86 8.72 14.57 -5.35
CA VAL A 86 7.57 15.41 -4.99
C VAL A 86 7.53 15.65 -3.49
N ASN A 87 7.26 16.89 -3.10
CA ASN A 87 6.92 17.23 -1.72
C ASN A 87 5.42 17.01 -1.50
N LEU A 88 5.06 16.06 -0.64
CA LEU A 88 3.69 15.71 -0.32
C LEU A 88 3.27 16.16 1.10
N SER A 89 4.13 16.86 1.85
CA SER A 89 3.86 17.24 3.24
C SER A 89 2.68 18.21 3.39
N GLN A 90 2.36 18.98 2.35
CA GLN A 90 1.20 19.87 2.36
C GLN A 90 -0.14 19.12 2.50
N PHE A 91 -0.21 17.85 2.09
CA PHE A 91 -1.45 17.06 2.11
C PHE A 91 -1.67 16.36 3.46
N ASN A 92 -1.78 17.14 4.54
CA ASN A 92 -1.77 16.62 5.91
C ASN A 92 -2.84 15.57 6.22
N GLN A 93 -4.00 15.57 5.56
CA GLN A 93 -5.09 14.62 5.83
C GLN A 93 -4.98 13.32 5.03
N VAL A 94 -3.96 13.17 4.17
CA VAL A 94 -3.76 11.96 3.38
C VAL A 94 -3.39 10.80 4.30
N ARG A 95 -4.20 9.74 4.21
CA ARG A 95 -4.01 8.49 4.96
C ARG A 95 -3.51 7.36 4.08
N LEU A 96 -3.80 7.43 2.78
CA LEU A 96 -3.41 6.46 1.76
C LEU A 96 -2.58 7.13 0.66
N LEU A 97 -1.38 6.60 0.44
CA LEU A 97 -0.52 6.99 -0.68
C LEU A 97 -0.22 5.77 -1.55
N MET A 98 -0.42 5.90 -2.85
CA MET A 98 -0.10 4.87 -3.84
C MET A 98 0.90 5.42 -4.85
N LEU A 99 2.10 4.85 -4.88
CA LEU A 99 3.20 5.29 -5.74
C LEU A 99 3.50 4.21 -6.78
N GLN A 100 3.45 4.54 -8.07
CA GLN A 100 3.71 3.61 -9.16
C GLN A 100 4.94 3.97 -9.96
N ASN A 101 5.70 2.95 -10.37
CA ASN A 101 6.96 3.08 -11.09
C ASN A 101 8.04 3.85 -10.31
N VAL A 102 8.12 3.56 -9.01
CA VAL A 102 9.06 4.20 -8.07
C VAL A 102 10.48 3.70 -8.31
N THR A 103 11.43 4.63 -8.19
CA THR A 103 12.88 4.44 -8.20
C THR A 103 13.48 5.20 -7.01
N THR A 104 14.76 4.99 -6.73
CA THR A 104 15.46 5.77 -5.68
C THR A 104 15.55 7.27 -6.00
N LEU A 105 15.58 7.62 -7.28
CA LEU A 105 15.75 9.00 -7.76
C LEU A 105 14.46 9.84 -7.67
N ASN A 106 13.29 9.19 -7.68
CA ASN A 106 12.00 9.86 -7.64
C ASN A 106 11.25 9.66 -6.32
N TRP A 107 11.91 9.05 -5.34
CA TRP A 107 11.37 8.87 -3.99
C TRP A 107 10.92 10.22 -3.42
N PRO A 108 9.70 10.33 -2.84
CA PRO A 108 9.25 11.58 -2.24
C PRO A 108 10.21 12.07 -1.16
N SER A 109 10.56 13.35 -1.20
CA SER A 109 11.42 13.96 -0.18
C SER A 109 10.71 14.14 1.15
N HIS A 110 9.41 14.40 1.11
CA HIS A 110 8.57 14.54 2.29
C HIS A 110 7.21 13.88 2.08
N PHE A 111 6.83 13.02 3.04
CA PHE A 111 5.56 12.32 3.05
C PHE A 111 4.50 13.09 3.85
N PRO A 112 3.20 12.83 3.61
CA PRO A 112 2.13 13.35 4.46
C PRO A 112 2.28 12.89 5.92
N ASN A 113 2.05 13.79 6.88
CA ASN A 113 2.22 13.49 8.31
C ASN A 113 1.27 12.41 8.82
N ASN A 114 0.04 12.36 8.32
CA ASN A 114 -0.97 11.37 8.73
C ASN A 114 -0.99 10.11 7.85
N LEU A 115 0.03 9.89 7.02
CA LEU A 115 0.10 8.72 6.17
C LEU A 115 0.14 7.45 7.03
N LYS A 116 -0.82 6.54 6.85
CA LYS A 116 -0.89 5.25 7.55
C LYS A 116 -0.78 4.05 6.63
N TYR A 117 -1.17 4.20 5.36
CA TYR A 117 -1.16 3.15 4.36
C TYR A 117 -0.35 3.60 3.15
N LEU A 118 0.70 2.84 2.81
CA LEU A 118 1.52 3.09 1.64
C LEU A 118 1.48 1.87 0.70
N VAL A 119 1.08 2.10 -0.56
CA VAL A 119 1.21 1.13 -1.65
C VAL A 119 2.35 1.57 -2.55
N ILE A 120 3.29 0.67 -2.85
CA ILE A 120 4.43 0.96 -3.71
C ILE A 120 4.46 -0.06 -4.85
N TYR A 121 4.62 0.40 -6.08
CA TYR A 121 5.00 -0.41 -7.23
C TYR A 121 6.41 -0.01 -7.67
N ALA A 122 7.40 -0.75 -7.19
CA ALA A 122 8.81 -0.46 -7.47
C ALA A 122 9.27 -1.10 -8.77
N ARG A 123 10.13 -0.41 -9.51
CA ARG A 123 10.80 -1.01 -10.68
C ARG A 123 11.79 -2.09 -10.24
N SER A 124 11.97 -3.11 -11.07
CA SER A 124 12.77 -4.30 -10.73
C SER A 124 14.20 -3.98 -10.25
N LYS A 125 14.87 -2.97 -10.81
CA LYS A 125 16.26 -2.62 -10.47
C LYS A 125 16.40 -1.87 -9.14
N ASP A 126 15.35 -1.18 -8.70
CA ASP A 126 15.36 -0.28 -7.54
C ASP A 126 14.65 -0.90 -6.32
N ARG A 127 14.04 -2.07 -6.48
CA ARG A 127 13.13 -2.72 -5.53
C ARG A 127 13.70 -2.83 -4.11
N GLU A 128 14.96 -3.20 -3.95
CA GLU A 128 15.57 -3.45 -2.65
C GLU A 128 15.82 -2.14 -1.91
N ALA A 129 16.43 -1.17 -2.59
CA ALA A 129 16.66 0.16 -2.04
C ALA A 129 15.34 0.88 -1.71
N VAL A 130 14.35 0.83 -2.61
CA VAL A 130 13.02 1.44 -2.40
C VAL A 130 12.29 0.76 -1.24
N PHE A 131 12.40 -0.56 -1.10
CA PHE A 131 11.79 -1.26 0.04
C PHE A 131 12.45 -0.87 1.36
N LYS A 132 13.79 -0.85 1.43
CA LYS A 132 14.52 -0.39 2.64
C LYS A 132 14.13 1.05 3.01
N GLN A 133 14.04 1.95 2.03
CA GLN A 133 13.55 3.32 2.23
C GLN A 133 12.10 3.37 2.72
N ALA A 134 11.25 2.44 2.28
CA ALA A 134 9.87 2.36 2.77
C ALA A 134 9.82 1.88 4.23
N LEU A 135 10.69 0.95 4.62
CA LEU A 135 10.75 0.40 5.97
C LEU A 135 11.23 1.43 7.00
N SER A 136 12.04 2.40 6.61
CA SER A 136 12.56 3.46 7.50
C SER A 136 11.54 4.58 7.79
N LEU A 137 10.33 4.52 7.23
CA LEU A 137 9.28 5.51 7.46
C LEU A 137 8.53 5.22 8.77
N ASP A 138 8.65 6.14 9.74
CA ASP A 138 8.12 5.98 11.10
C ASP A 138 6.58 6.01 11.21
N ASN A 139 5.89 6.70 10.30
CA ASN A 139 4.46 6.98 10.44
C ASN A 139 3.54 5.92 9.81
N ILE A 140 4.10 4.97 9.05
CA ILE A 140 3.36 4.01 8.24
C ILE A 140 3.00 2.78 9.08
N LYS A 141 1.71 2.44 9.10
CA LYS A 141 1.21 1.23 9.76
C LYS A 141 1.15 0.05 8.80
N THR A 142 0.73 0.30 7.56
CA THR A 142 0.55 -0.72 6.52
C THR A 142 1.37 -0.39 5.30
N LEU A 143 2.23 -1.33 4.89
CA LEU A 143 3.00 -1.27 3.67
C LEU A 143 2.58 -2.40 2.72
N GLU A 144 2.12 -2.01 1.54
CA GLU A 144 1.87 -2.93 0.44
C GLU A 144 2.94 -2.72 -0.64
N PHE A 145 3.80 -3.72 -0.81
CA PHE A 145 4.90 -3.67 -1.75
C PHE A 145 4.65 -4.57 -2.95
N ASN A 146 4.54 -3.94 -4.11
CA ASN A 146 4.28 -4.58 -5.40
C ASN A 146 5.58 -4.57 -6.22
N SER A 147 6.04 -5.75 -6.62
CA SER A 147 7.18 -5.89 -7.54
C SER A 147 7.09 -7.21 -8.31
N SER A 148 7.70 -7.27 -9.49
CA SER A 148 7.71 -8.49 -10.33
C SER A 148 8.49 -9.65 -9.69
N PHE A 149 9.53 -9.32 -8.92
CA PHE A 149 10.38 -10.24 -8.18
C PHE A 149 11.02 -9.45 -7.03
N LEU A 150 11.09 -10.04 -5.84
CA LEU A 150 11.72 -9.43 -4.66
C LEU A 150 12.50 -10.50 -3.91
N HIS A 151 13.77 -10.24 -3.61
CA HIS A 151 14.65 -11.22 -2.99
C HIS A 151 15.51 -10.57 -1.92
N PHE A 152 15.15 -10.81 -0.67
CA PHE A 152 15.98 -10.42 0.46
C PHE A 152 16.65 -11.66 1.01
N HIS A 153 17.91 -11.82 0.61
CA HIS A 153 18.74 -12.95 0.95
C HIS A 153 19.59 -12.75 2.19
N ASP A 154 19.76 -11.51 2.64
CA ASP A 154 20.77 -11.19 3.62
C ASP A 154 20.15 -11.06 5.02
N CYS A 155 20.32 -12.09 5.84
CA CYS A 155 19.93 -12.09 7.24
C CYS A 155 20.75 -11.09 8.08
N HIS A 156 21.84 -10.53 7.53
CA HIS A 156 22.68 -9.53 8.19
C HIS A 156 22.32 -8.09 7.86
N ASP A 157 21.36 -7.85 6.95
CA ASP A 157 20.84 -6.51 6.71
C ASP A 157 20.01 -6.04 7.92
N ILE A 158 20.62 -5.23 8.77
CA ILE A 158 19.98 -4.56 9.90
C ILE A 158 19.72 -3.11 9.50
N LEU A 159 18.47 -2.67 9.58
CA LEU A 159 18.09 -1.26 9.46
C LEU A 159 18.64 -0.48 10.65
N ASP A 160 19.04 0.77 10.43
CA ASP A 160 19.53 1.67 11.49
C ASP A 160 18.55 1.76 12.69
N LYS A 161 17.27 1.58 12.41
CA LYS A 161 16.19 1.50 13.39
C LYS A 161 15.16 0.45 12.95
N PRO A 162 14.61 -0.36 13.88
CA PRO A 162 13.49 -1.25 13.56
C PRO A 162 12.30 -0.48 12.99
N SER A 163 11.67 -1.06 11.98
CA SER A 163 10.48 -0.52 11.34
C SER A 163 9.27 -0.54 12.27
N THR A 164 8.45 0.51 12.21
CA THR A 164 7.18 0.62 12.96
C THR A 164 6.00 -0.01 12.23
N ILE A 165 6.23 -0.54 11.02
CA ILE A 165 5.20 -1.16 10.19
C ILE A 165 4.63 -2.40 10.88
N LYS A 166 3.29 -2.46 10.96
CA LYS A 166 2.56 -3.56 11.61
C LYS A 166 1.96 -4.53 10.60
N HIS A 167 1.69 -4.07 9.37
CA HIS A 167 1.07 -4.89 8.34
C HIS A 167 1.86 -4.78 7.05
N LEU A 168 2.38 -5.91 6.60
CA LEU A 168 3.20 -6.02 5.41
C LEU A 168 2.55 -6.95 4.40
N ILE A 169 2.36 -6.46 3.18
CA ILE A 169 1.70 -7.19 2.11
C ILE A 169 2.62 -7.19 0.90
N PHE A 170 2.98 -8.38 0.41
CA PHE A 170 3.75 -8.52 -0.81
C PHE A 170 2.85 -8.94 -1.96
N ASN A 171 2.64 -8.07 -2.92
CA ASN A 171 1.93 -8.45 -4.14
C ASN A 171 2.95 -8.74 -5.25
N SER A 172 3.66 -9.85 -5.09
CA SER A 172 4.63 -10.34 -6.06
C SER A 172 4.41 -11.82 -6.31
N LYS A 173 4.52 -12.24 -7.57
CA LYS A 173 4.51 -13.66 -7.93
C LYS A 173 5.77 -14.40 -7.42
N ARG A 174 6.83 -13.65 -7.09
CA ARG A 174 8.15 -14.17 -6.71
C ARG A 174 8.80 -13.28 -5.64
N CYS A 175 8.16 -13.17 -4.48
CA CYS A 175 8.75 -12.52 -3.31
C CYS A 175 9.31 -13.59 -2.37
N PHE A 176 10.61 -13.48 -2.07
CA PHE A 176 11.27 -14.24 -1.03
C PHE A 176 11.97 -13.28 -0.10
N ILE A 177 11.76 -13.48 1.19
CA ILE A 177 12.31 -12.69 2.26
C ILE A 177 12.80 -13.64 3.32
N ASP A 178 14.04 -13.45 3.76
CA ASP A 178 14.55 -14.12 4.93
C ASP A 178 13.73 -13.73 6.17
N TYR A 179 13.20 -14.72 6.89
CA TYR A 179 12.43 -14.47 8.10
C TYR A 179 13.28 -13.85 9.21
N GLN A 180 14.59 -14.13 9.26
CA GLN A 180 15.50 -13.48 10.20
C GLN A 180 15.59 -11.98 9.94
N PHE A 181 15.57 -11.56 8.66
CA PHE A 181 15.51 -10.14 8.31
C PHE A 181 14.24 -9.50 8.88
N LEU A 182 13.09 -10.16 8.75
CA LEU A 182 11.84 -9.64 9.30
C LEU A 182 11.84 -9.58 10.83
N LEU A 183 12.41 -10.58 11.51
CA LEU A 183 12.51 -10.60 12.97
C LEU A 183 13.43 -9.50 13.50
N ASN A 184 14.58 -9.30 12.84
CA ASN A 184 15.54 -8.28 13.23
C ASN A 184 15.00 -6.85 13.00
N ASN A 185 14.26 -6.66 11.91
CA ASN A 185 13.90 -5.31 11.43
C ASN A 185 12.44 -4.92 11.67
N MET A 186 11.55 -5.88 11.97
CA MET A 186 10.11 -5.63 12.11
C MET A 186 9.55 -6.41 13.32
N PRO A 187 10.07 -6.20 14.54
CA PRO A 187 9.68 -6.99 15.72
C PRO A 187 8.20 -6.85 16.10
N HIS A 188 7.56 -5.74 15.73
CA HIS A 188 6.13 -5.45 15.99
C HIS A 188 5.20 -5.84 14.85
N LEU A 189 5.66 -6.68 13.92
CA LEU A 189 4.88 -7.09 12.77
C LEU A 189 3.70 -7.96 13.21
N GLN A 190 2.48 -7.52 12.87
CA GLN A 190 1.22 -8.19 13.24
C GLN A 190 0.60 -8.98 12.09
N SER A 191 0.84 -8.55 10.85
CA SER A 191 0.30 -9.22 9.66
C SER A 191 1.35 -9.28 8.57
N LEU A 192 1.47 -10.46 7.96
CA LEU A 192 2.40 -10.71 6.86
C LEU A 192 1.69 -11.47 5.74
N ARG A 193 1.55 -10.89 4.56
CA ARG A 193 0.76 -11.52 3.48
C ARG A 193 1.54 -11.76 2.20
N SER A 194 1.20 -12.87 1.54
CA SER A 194 1.60 -13.25 0.19
C SER A 194 3.12 -13.48 0.00
N ILE A 195 3.76 -14.09 1.00
CA ILE A 195 5.16 -14.52 0.91
C ILE A 195 5.26 -15.86 0.18
N ASN A 196 6.21 -15.99 -0.74
CA ASN A 196 6.52 -17.27 -1.39
C ASN A 196 7.52 -18.05 -0.53
N THR A 197 7.20 -19.31 -0.22
CA THR A 197 7.93 -20.13 0.77
C THR A 197 8.98 -21.06 0.16
N TYR A 198 9.49 -20.77 -1.04
CA TYR A 198 10.33 -21.73 -1.80
C TYR A 198 11.65 -22.13 -1.13
N TYR A 199 11.98 -21.63 0.07
CA TYR A 199 13.13 -22.08 0.86
C TYR A 199 12.80 -22.20 2.35
N PRO A 200 12.31 -23.36 2.81
CA PRO A 200 12.37 -23.73 4.22
C PRO A 200 13.76 -24.23 4.66
N HIS A 201 14.76 -24.31 3.78
CA HIS A 201 16.03 -25.02 4.02
C HIS A 201 16.98 -24.44 5.10
N ARG A 202 16.48 -23.60 6.01
CA ARG A 202 17.17 -23.27 7.26
C ARG A 202 16.27 -23.54 8.49
N PHE A 203 15.65 -24.72 8.53
CA PHE A 203 14.95 -25.23 9.72
C PHE A 203 15.84 -25.38 10.97
N ASN A 204 17.16 -25.32 10.82
CA ASN A 204 18.12 -25.52 11.93
C ASN A 204 18.70 -24.23 12.53
N THR A 205 18.24 -23.05 12.11
CA THR A 205 18.64 -21.80 12.76
C THR A 205 17.68 -21.48 13.88
N ASN A 206 18.22 -21.08 15.04
CA ASN A 206 17.48 -20.55 16.17
C ASN A 206 16.92 -19.18 15.76
N LEU A 207 15.88 -19.16 14.92
CA LEU A 207 15.45 -18.01 14.12
C LEU A 207 14.89 -16.86 14.97
N GLY A 208 14.59 -17.09 16.25
CA GLY A 208 13.76 -16.18 17.04
C GLY A 208 12.28 -16.38 16.71
N ILE A 209 11.41 -15.76 17.51
CA ILE A 209 9.95 -15.95 17.44
C ILE A 209 9.30 -14.58 17.27
N PHE A 210 8.34 -14.47 16.34
CA PHE A 210 7.45 -13.33 16.29
C PHE A 210 6.51 -13.37 17.49
N THR A 211 6.57 -12.37 18.36
CA THR A 211 5.68 -12.26 19.53
C THR A 211 4.33 -11.63 19.17
N ASP A 212 4.27 -10.85 18.09
CA ASP A 212 3.11 -10.04 17.74
C ASP A 212 2.41 -10.49 16.45
N LEU A 213 2.95 -11.49 15.73
CA LEU A 213 2.46 -11.89 14.41
C LEU A 213 1.14 -12.66 14.51
N HIS A 214 0.03 -11.97 14.29
CA HIS A 214 -1.32 -12.54 14.39
C HIS A 214 -1.83 -13.21 13.12
N THR A 215 -1.42 -12.73 11.95
CA THR A 215 -1.92 -13.26 10.68
C THR A 215 -0.82 -13.44 9.65
N ILE A 216 -0.78 -14.61 9.00
CA ILE A 216 0.15 -14.89 7.91
C ILE A 216 -0.54 -15.52 6.70
N ASP A 217 -0.28 -15.00 5.50
CA ASP A 217 -0.68 -15.63 4.24
C ASP A 217 0.58 -16.13 3.51
N LEU A 218 0.69 -17.44 3.35
CA LEU A 218 1.83 -18.12 2.72
C LEU A 218 1.44 -18.73 1.38
N ASN A 219 2.27 -18.52 0.36
CA ASN A 219 2.12 -19.12 -0.95
C ASN A 219 3.01 -20.37 -1.04
N CYS A 220 2.40 -21.55 -0.92
CA CYS A 220 3.02 -22.84 -0.70
C CYS A 220 3.23 -23.59 -2.01
N LYS A 221 4.09 -23.06 -2.89
CA LYS A 221 4.41 -23.76 -4.14
C LYS A 221 5.49 -24.82 -3.86
N HIS A 222 5.13 -26.11 -3.91
CA HIS A 222 6.03 -27.27 -3.83
C HIS A 222 6.56 -27.68 -2.43
N THR A 223 5.96 -27.23 -1.33
CA THR A 223 6.36 -27.62 0.05
C THR A 223 5.32 -28.55 0.69
N ASP A 224 5.75 -29.52 1.50
CA ASP A 224 4.86 -30.36 2.30
C ASP A 224 4.10 -29.50 3.34
N ILE A 225 2.81 -29.79 3.56
CA ILE A 225 1.98 -29.05 4.51
C ILE A 225 2.46 -29.22 5.96
N ASN A 226 3.01 -30.39 6.32
CA ASN A 226 3.54 -30.67 7.65
C ASN A 226 4.82 -29.90 7.92
N GLU A 227 5.70 -29.76 6.91
CA GLU A 227 6.88 -28.89 6.99
C GLU A 227 6.44 -27.44 7.20
N MET A 228 5.39 -26.99 6.51
CA MET A 228 4.87 -25.64 6.67
C MET A 228 4.27 -25.39 8.05
N ILE A 229 3.52 -26.34 8.60
CA ILE A 229 2.97 -26.27 9.95
C ILE A 229 4.10 -26.24 10.97
N SER A 230 5.08 -27.14 10.87
CA SER A 230 6.26 -27.17 11.75
C SER A 230 7.02 -25.83 11.71
N PHE A 231 7.23 -25.29 10.51
CA PHE A 231 7.82 -23.96 10.33
C PHE A 231 7.04 -22.87 11.07
N LEU A 232 5.73 -22.79 10.84
CA LEU A 232 4.84 -21.79 11.44
C LEU A 232 4.81 -21.88 12.97
N THR A 233 4.75 -23.09 13.52
CA THR A 233 4.81 -23.34 14.96
C THR A 233 6.13 -22.85 15.54
N ASN A 234 7.25 -22.97 14.82
CA ASN A 234 8.55 -22.52 15.30
C ASN A 234 8.73 -20.99 15.25
N ILE A 235 8.15 -20.31 14.25
CA ILE A 235 8.35 -18.86 14.09
C ILE A 235 7.31 -17.99 14.82
N ALA A 236 6.17 -18.54 15.22
CA ALA A 236 5.06 -17.74 15.77
C ALA A 236 4.23 -18.48 16.83
N SER A 237 4.83 -19.45 17.51
CA SER A 237 4.22 -20.48 18.39
C SER A 237 3.03 -20.03 19.27
N ASN A 238 3.00 -18.77 19.73
CA ASN A 238 1.94 -18.24 20.61
C ASN A 238 1.26 -16.96 20.11
N SER A 239 1.71 -16.38 19.00
CA SER A 239 1.22 -15.09 18.50
C SER A 239 0.23 -15.23 17.35
N LEU A 240 0.33 -16.34 16.61
CA LEU A 240 -0.37 -16.58 15.37
C LEU A 240 -1.81 -17.02 15.61
N ARG A 241 -2.77 -16.19 15.18
CA ARG A 241 -4.21 -16.45 15.29
C ARG A 241 -4.81 -17.01 14.01
N ARG A 242 -4.22 -16.66 12.86
CA ARG A 242 -4.72 -17.09 11.54
C ARG A 242 -3.58 -17.33 10.58
N CYS A 243 -3.53 -18.52 10.01
CA CYS A 243 -2.70 -18.82 8.86
C CYS A 243 -3.56 -19.17 7.64
N ARG A 244 -3.23 -18.58 6.50
CA ARG A 244 -3.78 -18.94 5.20
C ARG A 244 -2.67 -19.49 4.32
N LEU A 245 -2.82 -20.74 3.90
CA LEU A 245 -1.95 -21.38 2.93
C LEU A 245 -2.60 -21.29 1.55
N ILE A 246 -1.86 -20.82 0.55
CA ILE A 246 -2.33 -20.53 -0.82
C ILE A 246 -1.53 -21.39 -1.81
N ASN A 247 -2.18 -21.90 -2.86
CA ASN A 247 -1.62 -22.74 -3.93
C ASN A 247 -1.13 -24.13 -3.49
N ILE A 248 -1.85 -24.79 -2.58
CA ILE A 248 -1.57 -26.18 -2.20
C ILE A 248 -1.91 -27.11 -3.36
N LYS A 249 -0.90 -27.85 -3.87
CA LYS A 249 -1.03 -28.76 -5.03
C LYS A 249 -2.04 -29.92 -4.85
N SER A 250 -2.60 -30.12 -3.65
CA SER A 250 -3.49 -31.24 -3.32
C SER A 250 -4.94 -30.88 -2.96
N SER A 251 -5.39 -29.61 -2.99
CA SER A 251 -6.77 -29.29 -2.61
C SER A 251 -7.72 -29.28 -3.83
N LEU A 252 -8.75 -30.14 -3.79
CA LEU A 252 -9.69 -30.39 -4.88
C LEU A 252 -10.75 -29.30 -5.14
N SER A 253 -10.77 -28.17 -4.42
CA SER A 253 -11.82 -27.17 -4.69
C SER A 253 -11.49 -25.68 -4.51
N THR A 254 -10.39 -25.26 -3.88
CA THR A 254 -10.07 -23.80 -3.76
C THR A 254 -8.59 -23.42 -3.70
N CYS A 255 -7.63 -24.36 -3.76
CA CYS A 255 -6.19 -24.11 -3.60
C CYS A 255 -5.82 -23.34 -2.31
N ILE A 256 -6.72 -23.26 -1.32
CA ILE A 256 -6.55 -22.47 -0.10
C ILE A 256 -6.88 -23.37 1.10
N ALA A 257 -5.96 -23.49 2.06
CA ALA A 257 -6.25 -24.06 3.37
C ALA A 257 -6.15 -22.99 4.45
N TYR A 258 -7.11 -22.99 5.36
CA TYR A 258 -7.04 -22.18 6.58
C TYR A 258 -6.55 -23.09 7.70
N VAL A 259 -5.40 -22.74 8.28
CA VAL A 259 -4.90 -23.41 9.47
C VAL A 259 -5.23 -22.50 10.65
N LEU A 260 -6.15 -22.96 11.49
CA LEU A 260 -6.36 -22.42 12.81
C LEU A 260 -5.32 -23.07 13.72
N ILE A 261 -4.42 -22.26 14.24
CA ILE A 261 -3.42 -22.70 15.23
C ILE A 261 -4.01 -22.30 16.57
N SER A 262 -4.37 -23.30 17.38
CA SER A 262 -4.93 -23.16 18.73
C SER A 262 -3.85 -23.25 19.77
#